data_AF-A0A1Q8DT75-F1
#
_entry.id   AF-A0A1Q8DT75-F1
#
_cell.length_a   1.000
_cell.length_b   1.000
_cell.length_c   1.000
_cell.angle_alpha   90.00
_cell.angle_beta   90.00
_cell.angle_gamma   90.00
#
_symmetry.space_group_name_H-M   'P 1'
#
loop_
_entity.id
_entity.type
_entity.pdbx_description
1 polymer ?
#
loop_
_entity_poly.entity_id
_entity_poly.type
_entity_poly.pdbx_seq_one_letter_code
_entity_poly.pdbx_strand_id
1 'polypeptide(L)' 'MTKQEALSYADGSVVKLAGILGIEHPAVSQWSEDKIPELRAYQLREMFGDPKSTENQITEHA' A
#
# COMPACT_ATOMS: atom_id res chain seq x y z
N MET A 1 4.72 8.83 0.35
CA MET A 1 3.38 8.23 0.27
C MET A 1 2.61 8.57 1.53
N THR A 2 1.44 9.17 1.37
CA THR A 2 0.54 9.53 2.47
C THR A 2 -0.26 8.31 2.92
N LYS A 3 -0.91 8.40 4.09
CA LYS A 3 -1.82 7.35 4.55
C LYS A 3 -2.99 7.15 3.58
N GLN A 4 -3.49 8.23 2.99
CA GLN A 4 -4.59 8.17 2.05
C GLN A 4 -4.18 7.48 0.74
N GLU A 5 -2.99 7.77 0.21
CA GLU A 5 -2.44 7.06 -0.94
C GLU A 5 -2.27 5.56 -0.65
N ALA A 6 -1.80 5.21 0.56
CA ALA A 6 -1.69 3.81 0.98
C ALA A 6 -3.07 3.11 1.03
N LEU A 7 -4.09 3.83 1.52
CA LEU A 7 -5.46 3.33 1.57
C LEU A 7 -6.09 3.18 0.18
N SER A 8 -5.67 3.96 -0.82
CA SER A 8 -6.15 3.80 -2.20
C SER A 8 -5.85 2.42 -2.79
N TYR A 9 -4.74 1.76 -2.40
CA TYR A 9 -4.47 0.36 -2.80
C TYR A 9 -5.44 -0.65 -2.18
N ALA A 10 -6.09 -0.26 -1.09
CA ALA A 10 -6.99 -1.09 -0.31
C ALA A 10 -8.44 -0.56 -0.33
N ASP A 11 -8.81 0.16 -1.41
CA ASP A 11 -10.18 0.66 -1.62
C ASP A 11 -10.65 1.58 -0.47
N GLY A 12 -9.72 2.37 0.09
CA GLY A 12 -9.99 3.26 1.22
C GLY A 12 -10.07 2.56 2.59
N SER A 13 -9.87 1.23 2.65
CA SER A 13 -10.13 0.44 3.86
C SER A 13 -8.86 0.12 4.65
N VAL A 14 -8.80 0.62 5.89
CA VAL A 14 -7.73 0.32 6.86
C VAL A 14 -7.64 -1.18 7.16
N VAL A 15 -8.80 -1.84 7.25
CA VAL A 15 -8.93 -3.28 7.52
C VAL A 15 -8.27 -4.09 6.39
N LYS A 16 -8.64 -3.80 5.15
CA LYS A 16 -8.07 -4.47 3.97
C LYS A 16 -6.57 -4.19 3.88
N LEU A 17 -6.15 -2.95 4.09
CA LEU A 17 -4.75 -2.56 4.03
C LEU A 17 -3.90 -3.31 5.06
N ALA A 18 -4.38 -3.42 6.29
CA ALA A 18 -3.73 -4.15 7.35
C ALA A 18 -3.61 -5.65 7.02
N GLY A 19 -4.66 -6.25 6.46
CA GLY A 19 -4.65 -7.63 5.98
C GLY A 19 -3.63 -7.89 4.87
N ILE A 20 -3.55 -6.99 3.87
CA ILE A 20 -2.55 -7.04 2.78
C ILE A 20 -1.12 -6.98 3.34
N LEU A 21 -0.92 -6.11 4.34
CA LEU A 21 0.39 -5.86 4.93
C LEU A 21 0.78 -6.85 6.04
N GLY A 22 -0.10 -7.77 6.39
CA GLY A 22 0.11 -8.74 7.47
C GLY A 22 0.30 -8.08 8.84
N ILE A 23 -0.37 -6.95 9.10
CA ILE A 23 -0.32 -6.24 10.38
C ILE A 23 -1.68 -6.06 11.01
N GLU A 24 -1.66 -5.70 12.28
CA GLU A 24 -2.88 -5.38 13.00
C GLU A 24 -3.47 -4.03 12.55
N HIS A 25 -4.79 -3.96 12.50
CA HIS A 25 -5.52 -2.74 12.11
C HIS A 25 -5.11 -1.50 12.92
N PRO A 26 -4.87 -1.56 14.25
CA PRO A 26 -4.43 -0.40 15.01
C PRO A 26 -3.11 0.16 14.49
N ALA A 27 -2.20 -0.67 13.99
CA ALA A 27 -0.91 -0.22 13.47
C ALA A 27 -1.08 0.71 12.26
N VAL A 28 -2.02 0.41 11.36
CA VAL A 28 -2.34 1.26 10.20
C VAL A 28 -3.04 2.54 10.63
N SER A 29 -3.95 2.46 11.63
CA SER A 29 -4.62 3.65 12.16
C SER A 29 -3.65 4.64 12.82
N GLN A 30 -2.58 4.14 13.45
CA GLN A 30 -1.54 4.94 14.11
C GLN A 30 -0.57 5.64 13.15
N TRP A 31 -0.62 5.35 11.85
CA TRP A 31 0.22 6.07 10.90
C TRP A 31 -0.16 7.54 10.78
N SER A 32 0.86 8.38 10.64
CA SER A 32 0.68 9.80 10.33
C SER A 32 -0.02 9.95 8.98
N GLU A 33 -0.93 10.91 8.88
CA GLU A 33 -1.70 11.18 7.66
C GLU A 33 -0.78 11.61 6.52
N ASP A 34 0.20 12.47 6.81
CA ASP A 34 1.16 13.01 5.86
C ASP A 34 2.20 11.99 5.36
N LYS A 35 2.62 11.05 6.21
CA LYS A 35 3.71 10.11 5.87
C LYS A 35 3.55 8.78 6.60
N ILE A 36 3.42 7.70 5.83
CA ILE A 36 3.49 6.33 6.39
C ILE A 36 4.95 5.89 6.58
N PRO A 37 5.22 4.86 7.38
CA PRO A 37 6.57 4.30 7.53
C PRO A 37 7.19 3.90 6.18
N GLU A 38 8.45 4.26 5.95
CA GLU A 38 9.12 4.07 4.64
C GLU A 38 9.14 2.61 4.19
N LEU A 39 9.35 1.69 5.12
CA LEU A 39 9.29 0.25 4.85
C LEU A 39 7.92 -0.18 4.31
N ARG A 40 6.83 0.40 4.81
CA ARG A 40 5.46 0.09 4.35
C ARG A 40 5.18 0.72 3.00
N ALA A 41 5.72 1.90 2.76
CA ALA A 41 5.65 2.52 1.46
C ALA A 41 6.38 1.70 0.40
N TYR A 42 7.57 1.20 0.73
CA TYR A 42 8.32 0.29 -0.12
C TYR A 42 7.55 -1.01 -0.38
N GLN A 43 7.01 -1.66 0.66
CA GLN A 43 6.22 -2.89 0.54
C GLN A 43 5.00 -2.72 -0.37
N LEU A 44 4.25 -1.62 -0.24
CA LEU A 44 3.09 -1.33 -1.09
C LEU A 44 3.52 -1.09 -2.55
N ARG A 45 4.63 -0.38 -2.77
CA ARG A 45 5.18 -0.17 -4.10
C ARG A 45 5.64 -1.48 -4.76
N GLU A 46 6.21 -2.38 -3.98
CA GLU A 46 6.64 -3.70 -4.46
C GLU A 46 5.43 -4.60 -4.81
N MET A 47 4.37 -4.53 -4.01
CA MET A 47 3.16 -5.34 -4.21
C MET A 47 2.24 -4.84 -5.35
N PHE A 48 2.05 -3.53 -5.44
CA PHE A 48 1.06 -2.91 -6.34
C PHE A 48 1.68 -2.09 -7.48
N GLY A 49 3.00 -1.92 -7.47
CA GLY A 49 3.70 -1.01 -8.36
C GLY A 49 3.52 0.45 -7.96
N ASP A 50 4.07 1.35 -8.77
CA ASP A 50 3.75 2.76 -8.69
C ASP A 50 2.34 3.02 -9.23
N PRO A 51 1.51 3.84 -8.54
CA PRO A 51 0.15 4.15 -9.00
C PRO A 51 0.15 4.98 -10.30
N LYS A 52 1.34 5.43 -10.74
CA LYS A 52 1.56 6.13 -12.02
C LYS A 52 2.04 5.21 -13.15
N SER A 53 2.22 3.91 -12.92
CA SER A 53 2.85 3.02 -13.89
C SER A 53 2.06 1.74 -14.19
N THR A 54 0.81 1.63 -13.73
CA THR A 54 -0.06 0.47 -13.98
C THR A 54 -0.63 0.46 -15.42
N GLU A 55 0.24 0.49 -16.43
CA GLU A 55 -0.13 0.14 -17.81
C GLU A 55 0.84 -0.88 -18.46
N ASN A 56 1.90 -1.40 -17.80
CA ASN A 56 2.86 -2.18 -18.60
C ASN A 56 3.67 -3.30 -17.94
N GLN A 57 3.10 -4.20 -17.14
CA GLN A 57 3.84 -5.39 -16.65
C GLN A 57 3.04 -6.70 -16.58
N ILE A 58 2.17 -6.98 -17.55
CA ILE A 58 1.64 -8.35 -17.79
C ILE A 58 2.45 -9.04 -18.89
N THR A 59 3.77 -9.22 -18.74
CA THR A 59 4.51 -10.23 -19.53
C THR A 59 5.76 -10.64 -18.78
N GLU A 60 5.75 -11.83 -18.17
CA GLU A 60 6.85 -12.80 -18.11
C GLU A 60 6.62 -13.75 -16.94
N HIS A 61 5.94 -14.86 -17.21
CA HIS A 61 6.33 -16.14 -16.66
C HIS A 61 6.08 -17.17 -17.76
N ALA A 62 7.16 -17.53 -18.43
CA ALA A 62 7.28 -18.64 -19.39
C ALA A 62 7.43 -19.97 -18.64
#